data_AF-A0A135L3P9-F1
#
_entry.id   AF-A0A135L3P9-F1
#
_cell.length_a   1.000
_cell.length_b   1.000
_cell.length_c   1.000
_cell.angle_alpha   90.00
_cell.angle_beta   90.00
_cell.angle_gamma   90.00
#
_symmetry.space_group_name_H-M   'P 1'
#
loop_
_entity.id
_entity.type
_entity.pdbx_description
1 polymer ?
#
loop_
_entity_poly.entity_id
_entity_poly.type
_entity_poly.pdbx_seq_one_letter_code
_entity_poly.pdbx_strand_id
1 'polypeptide(L)'
;MNLLIEHPTLRVITSLFIIFFGFSISRIDPILLYLIFGQALIFLSKVPLSYFWRRLHFILTFIIFTMIFFPLYETGREIQFQNLSISYDGLLKAIIYSGRLLFTVQILTLMLYRLPLSIFFRHYFS
;
A
#
# COMPACT_ATOMS: atom_id res chain seq x y z
N MET A 1 8.97 -21.41 9.92
CA MET A 1 7.57 -21.04 10.23
C MET A 1 6.89 -20.59 8.95
N ASN A 2 5.82 -21.27 8.53
CA ASN A 2 4.91 -20.75 7.50
C ASN A 2 3.93 -19.82 8.20
N LEU A 3 4.07 -18.51 8.02
CA LEU A 3 3.16 -17.48 8.55
C LEU A 3 1.92 -17.25 7.67
N LEU A 4 1.74 -18.08 6.64
CA LEU A 4 0.65 -17.97 5.70
C LEU A 4 -0.58 -18.69 6.25
N ILE A 5 -1.65 -17.95 6.52
CA ILE A 5 -2.95 -18.50 6.92
C ILE A 5 -3.45 -19.40 5.78
N GLU A 6 -3.54 -20.71 6.01
CA GLU A 6 -3.88 -21.68 4.95
C GLU A 6 -5.36 -21.59 4.53
N HIS A 7 -6.24 -21.14 5.42
CA HIS A 7 -7.65 -20.91 5.11
C HIS A 7 -7.88 -19.66 4.24
N PRO A 8 -8.44 -19.81 3.01
CA PRO A 8 -8.64 -18.71 2.06
C PRO A 8 -9.48 -17.56 2.63
N THR A 9 -10.62 -17.88 3.25
CA THR A 9 -11.58 -16.90 3.75
C THR A 9 -10.98 -16.05 4.89
N LEU A 10 -10.33 -16.70 5.85
CA LEU A 10 -9.64 -16.04 6.95
C LEU A 10 -8.53 -15.12 6.44
N ARG A 11 -7.78 -15.54 5.42
CA ARG A 11 -6.73 -14.70 4.85
C ARG A 11 -7.29 -13.43 4.22
N VAL A 12 -8.39 -13.54 3.48
CA VAL A 12 -9.06 -12.38 2.85
C VAL A 12 -9.60 -11.42 3.91
N ILE A 13 -10.30 -11.94 4.92
CA ILE A 13 -10.83 -11.13 6.03
C ILE A 13 -9.69 -10.43 6.77
N THR A 14 -8.62 -11.16 7.11
CA THR A 14 -7.46 -10.58 7.81
C THR A 14 -6.77 -9.51 6.97
N SER A 15 -6.59 -9.75 5.67
CA SER A 15 -6.02 -8.76 4.75
C SER A 15 -6.89 -7.51 4.64
N LEU A 16 -8.22 -7.65 4.56
CA LEU A 16 -9.14 -6.52 4.55
C LEU A 16 -9.07 -5.71 5.85
N PHE A 17 -9.06 -6.38 7.00
CA PHE A 17 -8.89 -5.71 8.30
C PHE A 17 -7.57 -4.94 8.36
N ILE A 18 -6.46 -5.56 7.96
CA ILE A 18 -5.14 -4.91 7.98
C ILE A 18 -5.11 -3.69 7.05
N ILE A 19 -5.68 -3.80 5.85
CA ILE A 19 -5.78 -2.68 4.89
C ILE A 19 -6.66 -1.56 5.48
N PHE A 20 -7.79 -1.89 6.09
CA PHE A 20 -8.68 -0.92 6.72
C PHE A 20 -7.98 -0.15 7.84
N PHE A 21 -7.27 -0.84 8.73
CA PHE A 21 -6.47 -0.20 9.77
C PHE A 21 -5.34 0.66 9.18
N GLY A 22 -4.65 0.17 8.15
CA GLY A 22 -3.63 0.94 7.44
C GLY A 22 -4.17 2.22 6.79
N PHE A 23 -5.40 2.19 6.28
CA PHE A 23 -6.05 3.34 5.66
C PHE A 23 -6.51 4.39 6.67
N SER A 24 -6.89 3.98 7.89
CA SER A 24 -7.39 4.89 8.94
C SER A 24 -6.33 5.85 9.50
N ILE A 25 -5.07 5.74 9.07
CA ILE A 25 -3.94 6.42 9.68
C ILE A 25 -3.57 7.69 8.93
N SER A 26 -3.74 8.84 9.57
CA SER A 26 -3.46 10.16 8.98
C SER A 26 -2.10 10.76 9.35
N ARG A 27 -1.28 10.05 10.14
CA ARG A 27 0.06 10.52 10.56
C ARG A 27 1.15 9.77 9.81
N ILE A 28 2.28 10.43 9.59
CA ILE A 28 3.39 9.87 8.81
C ILE A 28 4.19 8.80 9.58
N ASP A 29 4.37 8.99 10.89
CA ASP A 29 5.14 8.07 11.76
C ASP A 29 4.55 6.64 11.76
N PRO A 30 3.25 6.44 12.00
CA PRO A 30 2.66 5.11 11.92
C PRO A 30 2.71 4.52 10.51
N ILE A 31 2.60 5.32 9.44
CA ILE A 31 2.70 4.80 8.06
C ILE A 31 4.07 4.16 7.80
N LEU A 32 5.16 4.77 8.27
CA LEU A 32 6.50 4.20 8.19
C LEU A 32 6.58 2.85 8.91
N LEU A 33 6.02 2.74 10.11
CA LEU A 33 5.97 1.48 10.85
C LEU A 33 5.18 0.40 10.09
N TYR A 34 4.03 0.75 9.49
CA TYR A 34 3.25 -0.18 8.69
C TYR A 34 3.97 -0.64 7.42
N LEU A 35 4.71 0.24 6.75
CA LEU A 35 5.52 -0.12 5.59
C LEU A 35 6.64 -1.10 5.96
N ILE A 36 7.31 -0.86 7.09
CA ILE A 36 8.34 -1.78 7.61
C ILE A 36 7.70 -3.13 7.96
N PHE A 37 6.56 -3.11 8.64
CA PHE A 37 5.82 -4.30 9.02
C PHE A 37 5.36 -5.12 7.79
N GLY A 38 4.77 -4.47 6.78
CA GLY A 38 4.35 -5.12 5.55
C GLY A 38 5.53 -5.72 4.78
N GLN A 39 6.66 -5.02 4.73
CA GLN A 39 7.89 -5.54 4.13
C GLN A 39 8.45 -6.74 4.90
N ALA A 40 8.45 -6.69 6.23
CA ALA A 40 8.86 -7.81 7.08
C ALA A 40 7.98 -9.04 6.83
N LEU A 41 6.65 -8.86 6.71
CA LEU A 41 5.73 -9.95 6.40
C LEU A 41 5.99 -10.58 5.02
N ILE A 42 6.27 -9.77 3.99
CA ILE A 42 6.65 -10.27 2.65
C ILE A 42 7.91 -11.13 2.73
N PHE A 43 8.92 -10.65 3.46
CA PHE A 43 10.19 -11.35 3.62
C PHE A 43 10.02 -12.67 4.41
N LEU A 44 9.30 -12.63 5.53
CA LEU A 44 9.00 -13.80 6.35
C LEU A 44 8.16 -14.85 5.61
N SER A 45 7.25 -14.40 4.75
CA SER A 45 6.41 -15.26 3.92
C SER A 45 7.13 -15.81 2.68
N LYS A 46 8.42 -15.48 2.50
CA LYS A 46 9.27 -15.89 1.37
C LYS A 46 8.66 -15.56 0.01
N VAL A 47 7.96 -14.44 -0.08
CA VAL A 47 7.42 -13.99 -1.37
C VAL A 47 8.57 -13.49 -2.24
N PRO A 48 8.69 -13.94 -3.50
CA PRO A 48 9.74 -13.45 -4.38
C PRO A 48 9.52 -11.96 -4.66
N LEU A 49 10.59 -11.15 -4.55
CA LEU A 49 10.52 -9.70 -4.78
C LEU A 49 9.99 -9.36 -6.18
N SER A 50 10.18 -10.23 -7.17
CA SER A 50 9.65 -10.04 -8.54
C SER A 50 8.13 -9.91 -8.59
N TYR A 51 7.38 -10.62 -7.73
CA TYR A 51 5.92 -10.50 -7.65
C TYR A 51 5.48 -9.16 -7.08
N PHE A 52 6.20 -8.69 -6.06
CA PHE A 52 5.97 -7.38 -5.48
C PHE A 52 6.31 -6.28 -6.50
N TRP A 53 7.46 -6.40 -7.18
CA TRP A 53 7.93 -5.41 -8.15
C TRP A 53 6.99 -5.24 -9.34
N ARG A 54 6.43 -6.36 -9.84
CA ARG A 54 5.45 -6.32 -10.92
C ARG A 54 4.20 -5.52 -10.53
N ARG A 55 3.76 -5.64 -9.28
CA ARG A 55 2.62 -4.87 -8.74
C ARG A 55 2.99 -3.43 -8.45
N LEU A 56 4.18 -3.21 -7.90
CA LEU A 56 4.75 -1.89 -7.65
C LEU A 56 4.80 -1.07 -8.94
N HIS A 57 5.22 -1.67 -10.05
CA HIS A 57 5.29 -0.99 -11.35
C HIS A 57 3.96 -0.38 -11.79
N PHE A 58 2.84 -1.09 -11.61
CA PHE A 58 1.51 -0.57 -11.95
C PHE A 58 1.09 0.63 -11.09
N ILE A 59 1.46 0.63 -9.81
CA ILE A 59 1.11 1.73 -8.91
C ILE A 59 2.10 2.89 -8.96
N LEU A 60 3.30 2.68 -9.49
CA LEU A 60 4.35 3.69 -9.53
C LEU A 60 3.91 4.93 -10.32
N THR A 61 3.22 4.73 -11.44
CA THR A 61 2.62 5.82 -12.21
C THR A 61 1.63 6.63 -11.38
N PHE A 62 0.80 5.95 -10.58
CA PHE A 62 -0.16 6.61 -9.69
C PHE A 62 0.55 7.40 -8.58
N ILE A 63 1.59 6.83 -7.97
CA ILE A 63 2.41 7.49 -6.94
C ILE A 63 3.04 8.76 -7.49
N ILE A 64 3.68 8.68 -8.66
CA ILE A 64 4.29 9.84 -9.33
C ILE A 64 3.22 10.90 -9.60
N PHE A 65 2.08 10.50 -10.14
CA PHE A 65 0.98 11.43 -10.38
C PHE A 65 0.52 12.11 -9.09
N THR A 66 0.30 11.38 -8.01
CA THR A 66 -0.10 11.97 -6.71
C THR A 66 0.97 12.88 -6.12
N MET A 67 2.26 12.54 -6.29
CA MET A 67 3.38 13.36 -5.83
C MET A 67 3.52 14.68 -6.59
N ILE A 68 3.01 14.78 -7.81
CA ILE A 68 3.00 16.03 -8.58
C ILE A 68 1.69 16.79 -8.34
N PHE A 69 0.56 16.08 -8.32
CA PHE A 69 -0.76 16.68 -8.27
C PHE A 69 -1.07 17.32 -6.91
N PHE A 70 -0.87 16.61 -5.81
CA PHE A 70 -1.21 17.12 -4.48
C PHE A 70 -0.45 18.39 -4.10
N PRO A 71 0.87 18.50 -4.35
CA PRO A 71 1.61 19.72 -4.02
C PRO A 71 1.22 20.93 -4.87
N LEU A 72 0.67 20.72 -6.07
CA LEU A 72 0.19 21.80 -6.95
C LEU A 72 -1.26 22.21 -6.66
N TYR A 73 -2.09 21.27 -6.19
CA TYR A 73 -3.52 21.49 -5.98
C TYR A 73 -3.87 21.93 -4.55
N GLU A 74 -3.16 21.44 -3.55
CA GLU A 74 -3.52 21.64 -2.16
C GLU A 74 -3.08 23.01 -1.64
N THR A 75 -4.01 23.82 -1.14
CA THR A 75 -3.70 25.11 -0.51
C THR A 75 -3.16 24.90 0.90
N GLY A 76 -1.97 25.43 1.21
CA GLY A 76 -1.30 25.23 2.49
C GLY A 76 -0.05 26.09 2.63
N ARG A 77 0.91 25.67 3.47
CA ARG A 77 2.21 26.36 3.53
C ARG A 77 2.94 26.19 2.21
N GLU A 78 3.12 27.28 1.48
CA GLU A 78 3.79 27.26 0.19
C GLU A 78 5.31 27.38 0.36
N ILE A 79 6.02 26.54 -0.40
CA ILE A 79 7.44 26.63 -0.65
C ILE A 79 7.59 27.15 -2.07
N GLN A 80 8.12 28.36 -2.23
CA GLN A 80 8.47 28.88 -3.55
C GLN A 80 9.78 28.27 -4.02
N PHE A 81 9.75 27.65 -5.20
CA PHE A 81 10.93 27.21 -5.92
C PHE A 81 10.95 27.88 -7.29
N GLN A 82 11.77 28.91 -7.43
CA GLN A 82 11.85 29.76 -8.63
C GLN A 82 10.47 30.31 -9.04
N ASN A 83 9.87 29.78 -10.11
CA ASN A 83 8.58 30.22 -10.66
C ASN A 83 7.39 29.31 -10.25
N LEU A 84 7.61 28.33 -9.37
CA LEU A 84 6.60 27.36 -8.94
C LEU A 84 6.39 27.45 -7.43
N SER A 85 5.14 27.68 -7.01
CA SER A 85 4.70 27.55 -5.62
C SER A 85 4.24 26.12 -5.38
N ILE A 86 4.88 25.43 -4.45
CA ILE A 86 4.58 24.04 -4.10
C ILE A 86 4.09 23.99 -2.65
N SER A 87 2.96 23.36 -2.40
CA SER A 87 2.41 23.20 -1.06
C SER A 87 3.14 22.12 -0.27
N TYR A 88 3.73 22.49 0.86
CA TYR A 88 4.33 21.54 1.82
C TYR A 88 3.29 20.58 2.38
N ASP A 89 2.09 21.09 2.69
CA ASP A 89 0.98 20.26 3.19
C ASP A 89 0.48 19.29 2.10
N GLY A 90 0.48 19.73 0.84
CA GLY A 90 0.22 18.88 -0.31
C GLY A 90 1.27 17.77 -0.47
N LEU A 91 2.55 18.09 -0.29
CA LEU A 91 3.66 17.12 -0.29
C LEU A 91 3.49 16.06 0.81
N LEU A 92 3.19 16.49 2.03
CA LEU A 92 2.94 15.55 3.15
C LEU A 92 1.74 14.64 2.87
N LYS A 93 0.64 15.20 2.33
CA LYS A 93 -0.52 14.40 1.90
C LYS A 93 -0.13 13.39 0.84
N ALA A 94 0.63 13.81 -0.18
CA ALA A 94 1.09 12.92 -1.24
C ALA A 94 1.91 11.74 -0.70
N ILE A 95 2.83 12.01 0.23
CA ILE A 95 3.64 10.98 0.91
C ILE A 95 2.74 10.02 1.69
N ILE A 96 1.80 10.54 2.47
CA ILE A 96 0.85 9.75 3.26
C ILE A 96 0.01 8.84 2.35
N TYR A 97 -0.59 9.38 1.28
CA TYR A 97 -1.39 8.60 0.35
C TYR A 97 -0.56 7.54 -0.39
N SER A 98 0.62 7.91 -0.85
CA SER A 98 1.55 6.97 -1.51
C SER A 98 1.96 5.84 -0.57
N GLY A 99 2.24 6.17 0.70
CA GLY A 99 2.58 5.18 1.73
C GLY A 99 1.43 4.22 2.02
N ARG A 100 0.20 4.74 2.19
CA ARG A 100 -1.01 3.90 2.35
C ARG A 100 -1.20 2.95 1.18
N LEU A 101 -0.99 3.45 -0.03
CA LEU A 101 -1.14 2.67 -1.26
C LEU A 101 -0.07 1.59 -1.38
N LEU A 102 1.19 1.91 -1.08
CA LEU A 102 2.29 0.95 -0.99
C LEU A 102 1.99 -0.16 0.01
N PHE A 103 1.57 0.20 1.23
CA PHE A 103 1.20 -0.76 2.26
C PHE A 103 0.05 -1.68 1.80
N THR A 104 -0.97 -1.12 1.16
CA THR A 104 -2.09 -1.88 0.60
C THR A 104 -1.61 -2.90 -0.43
N VAL A 105 -0.69 -2.51 -1.32
CA VAL A 105 -0.10 -3.42 -2.30
C VAL A 105 0.74 -4.52 -1.65
N GLN A 106 1.47 -4.22 -0.57
CA GLN A 106 2.22 -5.23 0.18
C GLN A 106 1.28 -6.30 0.76
N ILE A 107 0.19 -5.89 1.41
CA ILE A 107 -0.79 -6.83 1.98
C ILE A 107 -1.53 -7.60 0.89
N LEU A 108 -1.90 -6.95 -0.22
CA LEU A 108 -2.52 -7.62 -1.35
C LEU A 108 -1.57 -8.65 -2.01
N THR A 109 -0.26 -8.37 -2.00
CA THR A 109 0.79 -9.28 -2.46
C THR A 109 0.84 -10.52 -1.59
N LEU A 110 0.81 -10.34 -0.28
CA LEU A 110 0.73 -11.45 0.68
C LEU A 110 -0.55 -12.26 0.55
N MET A 111 -1.70 -11.59 0.40
CA MET A 111 -2.99 -12.24 0.24
C MET A 111 -2.99 -13.18 -0.97
N LEU A 112 -2.63 -12.65 -2.14
CA LEU A 112 -2.69 -13.37 -3.41
C LEU A 112 -1.51 -14.35 -3.60
N TYR A 113 -0.46 -14.27 -2.79
CA TYR A 113 0.65 -15.21 -2.86
C TYR A 113 0.21 -16.60 -2.40
N ARG A 114 0.36 -17.61 -3.27
CA ARG A 114 -0.08 -19.00 -3.07
C ARG A 114 -1.59 -19.24 -2.93
N LEU A 115 -2.43 -18.25 -3.23
CA LEU A 115 -3.88 -18.47 -3.36
C LEU A 115 -4.22 -18.63 -4.85
N PRO A 116 -4.54 -19.85 -5.34
CA PRO A 116 -5.03 -20.01 -6.70
C PRO A 116 -6.42 -19.36 -6.79
N LEU A 117 -6.60 -18.45 -7.76
CA LEU A 117 -7.84 -17.70 -8.01
C LEU A 117 -9.07 -18.62 -8.10
N SER A 118 -8.91 -19.85 -8.58
CA SER A 118 -9.97 -20.86 -8.67
C SER A 118 -10.59 -21.23 -7.32
N ILE A 119 -9.82 -21.24 -6.23
CA ILE A 119 -10.34 -21.53 -4.88
C ILE A 119 -11.03 -20.30 -4.28
N PHE A 120 -10.54 -19.11 -4.58
CA PHE A 120 -11.16 -17.85 -4.14
C PHE A 120 -12.59 -17.70 -4.68
N PHE A 121 -12.80 -17.96 -5.97
CA PHE A 121 -14.12 -17.88 -6.59
C PHE A 121 -15.04 -19.05 -6.21
N ARG A 122 -14.49 -20.25 -5.99
CA ARG A 122 -15.30 -21.45 -5.65
C ARG A 122 -15.99 -21.35 -4.29
N HIS A 123 -15.43 -20.65 -3.30
CA HIS A 123 -16.03 -20.54 -1.96
C HIS A 123 -17.02 -19.39 -1.77
N TYR A 124 -17.04 -18.40 -2.66
CA TYR A 124 -17.94 -17.24 -2.54
C TYR A 124 -19.12 -17.26 -3.53
N PHE A 125 -19.10 -18.15 -4.53
CA PHE A 125 -20.15 -18.27 -5.54
C PHE A 125 -20.89 -19.63 -5.52
N SER A 126 -20.76 -20.41 -4.44
CA SER A 126 -21.60 -21.61 -4.19
C SER A 126 -22.49 -21.37 -2.97
#